data_AF-A0A971XF79-F1
#
_entry.id   AF-A0A971XF79-F1
#
_cell.length_a   1.000
_cell.length_b   1.000
_cell.length_c   1.000
_cell.angle_alpha   90.00
_cell.angle_beta   90.00
_cell.angle_gamma   90.00
#
_symmetry.space_group_name_H-M   'P 1'
#
loop_
_entity.id
_entity.type
_entity.pdbx_description
1 polymer ?
#
loop_
_entity_poly.entity_id
_entity_poly.type
_entity_poly.pdbx_seq_one_letter_code
_entity_poly.pdbx_strand_id
1 'polypeptide(L)'
;MNLTTIIIMIIAGLLLLLLELIVPGGIVGTIGGITTIVGIVLMYNHYGNLYGNIALSVSLIICAVGLYFFFRDKTWKRLALNDSIDVKLNKKEVDCFIIEMQGETITKCLPSGKAIFNDKIVELHSLSELLDPNIPVEIIKI
;
A
#
# COMPACT_ATOMS: atom_id res chain seq x y z
N MET A 1 12.16 35.04 -21.95
CA MET A 1 10.84 34.46 -21.59
C MET A 1 10.05 35.51 -20.84
N ASN A 2 8.72 35.53 -20.99
CA ASN A 2 7.87 36.44 -20.23
C ASN A 2 7.66 35.92 -18.81
N LEU A 3 7.59 36.83 -17.83
CA LEU A 3 7.36 36.52 -16.41
C LEU A 3 6.16 35.60 -16.22
N THR A 4 5.07 35.93 -16.90
CA THR A 4 3.79 35.20 -16.86
C THR A 4 3.96 33.74 -17.25
N THR A 5 4.76 33.44 -18.28
CA THR A 5 5.00 32.07 -18.73
C THR A 5 5.74 31.25 -17.66
N ILE A 6 6.75 31.85 -17.01
CA ILE A 6 7.51 31.18 -15.95
C ILE A 6 6.61 30.90 -14.74
N ILE A 7 5.78 31.87 -14.34
CA ILE A 7 4.83 31.72 -13.24
C ILE A 7 3.82 30.60 -13.54
N ILE A 8 3.24 30.59 -14.74
CA ILE A 8 2.31 29.52 -15.15
C ILE A 8 2.98 28.16 -15.09
N MET A 9 4.25 28.06 -15.50
CA MET A 9 4.99 26.80 -15.48
C MET A 9 5.24 26.28 -14.05
N ILE A 10 5.58 27.18 -13.11
CA ILE A 10 5.73 26.84 -11.69
C ILE A 10 4.39 26.39 -11.10
N ILE A 11 3.31 27.13 -11.39
CA ILE A 11 1.96 26.78 -10.90
C ILE A 11 1.51 25.42 -11.47
N ALA A 12 1.74 25.17 -12.75
CA ALA A 12 1.42 23.89 -13.38
C ALA A 12 2.22 22.73 -12.76
N GLY A 13 3.52 22.93 -12.49
CA GLY A 13 4.36 21.96 -11.80
C GLY A 13 3.88 21.67 -10.38
N LEU A 14 3.50 22.71 -9.62
CA LEU A 14 2.94 22.58 -8.27
C LEU A 14 1.58 21.86 -8.29
N LEU A 15 0.72 22.15 -9.26
CA LEU A 15 -0.56 21.45 -9.41
C LEU A 15 -0.35 19.95 -9.68
N LEU A 16 0.61 19.60 -10.54
CA LEU A 16 0.97 18.20 -10.80
C LEU A 16 1.51 17.51 -9.53
N LEU A 17 2.34 18.20 -8.74
CA LEU A 17 2.81 17.70 -7.44
C LEU A 17 1.67 17.47 -6.46
N LEU A 18 0.66 18.35 -6.43
CA LEU A 18 -0.53 18.17 -5.58
C LEU A 18 -1.43 17.04 -6.11
N LEU A 19 -1.52 16.86 -7.43
CA LEU A 19 -2.30 15.78 -8.05
C LEU A 19 -1.75 14.39 -7.72
N GLU A 20 -0.43 14.25 -7.60
CA GLU A 20 0.24 13.02 -7.15
C GLU A 20 -0.27 12.54 -5.78
N LEU A 21 -0.65 13.47 -4.89
CA LEU A 21 -1.21 13.13 -3.58
C LEU A 21 -2.57 12.41 -3.69
N ILE A 22 -3.25 12.51 -4.84
CA ILE A 22 -4.56 11.88 -5.10
C ILE A 22 -4.40 10.58 -5.90
N VAL A 23 -3.47 10.56 -6.85
CA VAL A 23 -3.21 9.43 -7.76
C VAL A 23 -1.80 8.86 -7.48
N PRO A 24 -1.62 8.19 -6.32
CA PRO A 24 -0.30 7.72 -5.91
C PRO A 24 0.29 6.79 -6.96
N GLY A 25 1.44 7.17 -7.53
CA GLY A 25 2.14 6.43 -8.58
C GLY A 25 3.57 6.90 -8.86
N GLY A 26 4.02 7.99 -8.24
CA GLY A 26 5.32 8.63 -8.38
C GLY A 26 5.51 9.42 -9.69
N ILE A 27 4.88 8.98 -10.79
CA ILE A 27 5.16 9.50 -12.14
C ILE A 27 4.73 10.96 -12.28
N VAL A 28 3.50 11.30 -11.86
CA VAL A 28 2.93 12.65 -12.04
C VAL A 28 3.68 13.65 -11.15
N GLY A 29 3.97 13.26 -9.92
CA GLY A 29 4.73 14.07 -8.97
C GLY A 29 6.17 14.30 -9.43
N THR A 30 6.82 13.31 -10.03
CA THR A 30 8.18 13.47 -10.56
C THR A 30 8.22 14.49 -11.70
N ILE A 31 7.28 14.40 -12.65
CA ILE A 31 7.14 15.35 -13.75
C ILE A 31 6.82 16.75 -13.22
N GLY A 32 5.89 16.84 -12.26
CA GLY A 32 5.53 18.10 -11.61
C GLY A 32 6.70 18.75 -10.87
N GLY A 33 7.48 17.94 -10.15
CA GLY A 33 8.68 18.36 -9.43
C GLY A 33 9.75 18.91 -10.37
N ILE A 34 10.09 18.17 -11.43
CA ILE A 34 11.05 18.63 -12.44
C ILE A 34 10.57 19.94 -13.07
N THR A 35 9.29 20.02 -13.45
CA THR A 35 8.72 21.23 -14.07
C THR A 35 8.81 22.44 -13.14
N THR A 36 8.53 22.25 -11.85
CA THR A 36 8.62 23.29 -10.82
C THR A 36 10.07 23.76 -10.65
N ILE A 37 11.02 22.83 -10.56
CA ILE A 37 12.45 23.13 -10.43
C ILE A 37 12.95 23.93 -11.63
N VAL A 38 12.62 23.50 -12.86
CA VAL A 38 13.00 24.22 -14.08
C VAL A 38 12.40 25.63 -14.09
N GLY A 39 11.14 25.77 -13.67
CA GLY A 39 10.50 27.08 -13.53
C GLY A 39 11.23 28.01 -12.55
N ILE A 40 11.65 27.50 -11.39
CA ILE A 40 12.41 28.25 -10.39
C ILE A 40 13.78 28.65 -10.94
N VAL A 41 14.50 27.75 -11.60
CA VAL A 41 15.81 28.03 -12.21
C VAL A 41 15.70 29.12 -13.28
N LEU A 42 14.66 29.06 -14.12
CA LEU A 42 14.38 30.13 -15.10
C LEU A 42 14.07 31.46 -14.42
N MET A 43 13.43 31.42 -13.25
CA MET A 43 13.18 32.61 -12.44
C MET A 43 14.50 33.26 -11.96
N TYR A 44 15.43 32.45 -11.44
CA TYR A 44 16.76 32.92 -11.05
C TYR A 44 17.53 33.52 -12.23
N ASN A 45 17.50 32.86 -13.39
CA ASN A 45 18.24 33.30 -14.58
C ASN A 45 17.68 34.59 -15.20
N HIS A 46 16.36 34.78 -15.20
CA HIS A 46 15.74 35.92 -15.90
C HIS A 46 15.46 37.13 -15.00
N TYR A 47 15.15 36.92 -13.72
CA TYR A 47 14.74 38.01 -12.81
C TYR A 47 15.69 38.16 -11.61
N GLY A 48 16.66 37.25 -11.45
CA GLY A 48 17.68 37.33 -10.41
C GLY A 48 17.28 36.72 -9.07
N ASN A 49 18.21 36.76 -8.12
CA ASN A 49 18.13 36.01 -6.87
C ASN A 49 16.93 36.38 -5.99
N LEU A 50 16.52 37.65 -5.97
CA LEU A 50 15.42 38.10 -5.11
C LEU A 50 14.11 37.39 -5.49
N TYR A 51 13.78 37.37 -6.78
CA TYR A 51 12.56 36.73 -7.27
C TYR A 51 12.65 35.20 -7.26
N GLY A 52 13.83 34.64 -7.56
CA GLY A 52 14.07 33.20 -7.44
C GLY A 52 13.87 32.69 -6.01
N ASN A 53 14.41 33.40 -5.01
CA ASN A 53 14.26 33.04 -3.60
C ASN A 53 12.79 33.10 -3.13
N ILE A 54 12.03 34.10 -3.60
CA ILE A 54 10.59 34.19 -3.31
C ILE A 54 9.86 32.99 -3.91
N ALA A 55 10.08 32.70 -5.19
CA ALA A 55 9.44 31.58 -5.87
C ALA A 55 9.76 30.23 -5.21
N LEU A 56 11.02 30.03 -4.80
CA LEU A 56 11.48 28.83 -4.10
C LEU A 56 10.82 28.71 -2.73
N SER A 57 10.80 29.78 -1.94
CA SER A 57 10.21 29.78 -0.59
C SER A 57 8.71 29.49 -0.65
N VAL A 58 7.99 30.11 -1.58
CA VAL A 58 6.55 29.89 -1.78
C VAL A 58 6.27 28.45 -2.21
N SER A 59 7.04 27.93 -3.17
CA SER A 59 6.87 26.55 -3.66
C SER A 59 7.13 25.54 -2.54
N LEU A 60 8.16 25.77 -1.72
CA LEU A 60 8.48 24.91 -0.57
C LEU A 60 7.37 24.88 0.47
N ILE A 61 6.78 26.04 0.80
CA ILE A 61 5.66 26.13 1.75
C ILE A 61 4.45 25.36 1.22
N ILE A 62 4.11 25.51 -0.06
CA ILE A 62 2.98 24.80 -0.68
C ILE A 62 3.21 23.30 -0.64
N CYS A 63 4.40 22.83 -1.01
CA CYS A 63 4.75 21.42 -0.93
C CYS A 63 4.67 20.88 0.50
N ALA A 64 5.21 21.61 1.48
CA ALA A 64 5.20 21.21 2.89
C ALA A 64 3.77 21.12 3.45
N VAL A 65 2.91 22.08 3.13
CA VAL A 65 1.49 22.07 3.52
C VAL A 65 0.76 20.90 2.86
N GLY A 66 0.97 20.68 1.56
CA GLY A 66 0.38 19.56 0.84
C GLY A 66 0.79 18.20 1.43
N LEU A 67 2.08 18.01 1.70
CA LEU A 67 2.62 16.83 2.38
C LEU A 67 2.05 16.67 3.78
N TYR A 68 2.00 17.73 4.58
CA TYR A 68 1.46 17.68 5.95
C TYR A 68 -0.01 17.24 5.96
N PHE A 69 -0.84 17.75 5.05
CA PHE A 69 -2.22 17.30 4.90
C PHE A 69 -2.29 15.83 4.47
N PHE A 70 -1.49 15.42 3.49
CA PHE A 70 -1.45 14.04 3.00
C PHE A 70 -1.02 13.03 4.07
N PHE A 71 -0.04 13.38 4.91
CA PHE A 71 0.41 12.53 6.02
C PHE A 71 -0.56 12.53 7.21
N ARG A 72 -1.34 13.60 7.40
CA ARG A 72 -2.37 13.67 8.45
C ARG A 72 -3.59 12.83 8.10
N ASP A 73 -3.95 12.76 6.82
CA ASP A 73 -5.00 11.86 6.37
C ASP A 73 -4.49 10.43 6.30
N LYS A 74 -5.33 9.52 6.78
CA LYS A 74 -5.13 8.08 6.96
C LYS A 74 -4.96 7.31 5.63
N THR A 75 -4.18 7.81 4.69
CA THR A 75 -3.92 7.17 3.38
C THR A 75 -3.13 5.86 3.53
N TRP A 76 -2.55 5.64 4.71
CA TRP A 76 -1.88 4.40 5.10
C TRP A 76 -2.82 3.20 5.29
N LYS A 77 -4.14 3.38 5.40
CA LYS A 77 -5.07 2.25 5.54
C LYS A 77 -5.55 1.63 4.22
N ARG A 78 -5.15 2.16 3.06
CA ARG A 78 -5.62 1.69 1.75
C ARG A 78 -4.52 1.26 0.78
N LEU A 79 -3.25 1.50 1.13
CA LEU A 79 -2.07 1.06 0.36
C LEU A 79 -1.28 -0.03 1.07
N ALA A 80 -1.68 -0.43 2.29
CA ALA A 80 -1.49 -1.83 2.68
C ALA A 80 -2.42 -2.64 1.78
N LEU A 81 -1.92 -2.96 0.58
CA LEU A 81 -2.34 -4.15 -0.12
C LEU A 81 -2.35 -5.24 0.95
N ASN A 82 -3.55 -5.70 1.25
CA ASN A 82 -3.82 -6.75 2.20
C ASN A 82 -3.30 -8.05 1.54
N ASP A 83 -1.98 -8.15 1.40
CA ASP A 83 -1.25 -9.40 1.15
C ASP A 83 -1.05 -10.15 2.47
N SER A 84 -1.83 -9.80 3.51
CA SER A 84 -2.47 -10.89 4.23
C SER A 84 -3.56 -11.43 3.31
N ILE A 85 -3.27 -12.57 2.69
CA ILE A 85 -4.26 -13.64 2.54
C ILE A 85 -4.76 -13.91 3.97
N ASP A 86 -5.60 -13.02 4.47
CA ASP A 86 -6.42 -13.22 5.64
C ASP A 86 -7.47 -14.17 5.09
N VAL A 87 -7.10 -15.46 5.07
CA VAL A 87 -8.05 -16.55 5.04
C VAL A 87 -9.04 -16.14 6.10
N LYS A 88 -10.18 -15.60 5.67
CA LYS A 88 -11.34 -15.37 6.52
C LYS A 88 -11.77 -16.76 6.96
N LEU A 89 -11.07 -17.30 7.95
CA LEU A 89 -11.63 -18.25 8.87
C LEU A 89 -12.73 -17.45 9.53
N ASN A 90 -13.93 -17.60 8.98
CA ASN A 90 -15.16 -17.19 9.61
C ASN A 90 -15.04 -17.64 11.06
N LYS A 91 -14.93 -16.69 12.01
CA LYS A 91 -14.91 -17.01 13.45
C LYS A 91 -16.13 -17.82 13.89
N LYS A 92 -17.16 -17.94 13.04
CA LYS A 92 -18.33 -18.81 13.22
C LYS A 92 -18.09 -20.29 12.91
N GLU A 93 -17.01 -20.65 12.22
CA GLU A 93 -16.68 -22.06 11.91
C GLU A 93 -15.72 -22.67 12.93
N VAL A 94 -14.93 -21.84 13.62
CA VAL A 94 -13.98 -22.27 14.67
C VAL A 94 -14.70 -22.89 15.87
N ASP A 95 -15.91 -22.43 16.19
CA ASP A 95 -16.72 -22.96 17.31
C ASP A 95 -17.27 -24.38 17.07
N CYS A 96 -17.16 -24.94 15.84
CA CYS A 96 -17.57 -26.32 15.55
C CYS A 96 -16.45 -27.35 15.75
N PHE A 97 -15.20 -26.91 15.93
CA PHE A 97 -14.07 -27.82 16.09
C PHE A 97 -13.79 -28.02 17.58
N ILE A 98 -13.76 -29.28 18.00
CA ILE A 98 -13.41 -29.68 19.36
C ILE A 98 -12.02 -30.31 19.28
N ILE A 99 -11.19 -30.07 20.29
CA ILE A 99 -9.94 -30.81 20.48
C ILE A 99 -10.32 -32.31 20.59
N GLU A 100 -9.54 -33.19 19.98
CA GLU A 100 -9.85 -34.64 19.81
C GLU A 100 -10.85 -35.00 18.71
N MET A 101 -11.26 -34.05 17.87
CA MET A 101 -12.12 -34.35 16.73
C MET A 101 -11.34 -35.08 15.63
N GLN A 102 -11.89 -36.22 15.16
CA GLN A 102 -11.34 -37.00 14.05
C GLN A 102 -11.80 -36.45 12.69
N GLY A 103 -10.88 -36.45 11.73
CA GLY A 103 -11.13 -36.08 10.34
C GLY A 103 -10.23 -36.86 9.38
N GLU A 104 -10.34 -36.59 8.09
CA GLU A 104 -9.61 -37.31 7.04
C GLU A 104 -8.91 -36.34 6.08
N THR A 105 -7.61 -36.52 5.84
CA THR A 105 -6.84 -35.69 4.91
C THR A 105 -7.35 -35.86 3.47
N ILE A 106 -7.61 -34.77 2.76
CA ILE A 106 -7.97 -34.81 1.32
C ILE A 106 -6.73 -34.63 0.47
N THR A 107 -5.83 -33.74 0.89
CA THR A 107 -4.61 -33.40 0.17
C THR A 107 -3.41 -33.81 0.99
N LYS A 108 -2.30 -34.09 0.30
CA LYS A 108 -1.01 -34.27 0.94
C LYS A 108 -0.67 -33.03 1.80
N CYS A 109 -0.31 -33.23 3.06
CA CYS A 109 0.07 -32.14 3.97
C CYS A 109 1.59 -32.06 4.07
N LEU A 110 2.17 -30.94 3.63
CA LEU A 110 3.57 -30.56 3.85
C LEU A 110 3.71 -29.03 3.90
N PRO A 111 3.99 -28.42 5.06
CA PRO A 111 3.45 -28.73 6.39
C PRO A 111 1.97 -28.33 6.50
N SER A 112 1.41 -27.65 5.50
CA SER A 112 -0.01 -27.31 5.42
C SER A 112 -0.73 -28.21 4.42
N GLY A 113 -2.00 -28.51 4.67
CA GLY A 113 -2.86 -29.24 3.73
C GLY A 113 -4.33 -29.08 4.07
N LYS A 114 -5.21 -29.87 3.46
CA LYS A 114 -6.66 -29.83 3.69
C LYS A 114 -7.16 -31.17 4.20
N ALA A 115 -8.00 -31.17 5.24
CA ALA A 115 -8.77 -32.33 5.68
C ALA A 115 -10.24 -32.00 5.81
N ILE A 116 -11.08 -33.04 5.77
CA ILE A 116 -12.49 -32.97 6.11
C ILE A 116 -12.65 -33.31 7.59
N PHE A 117 -13.31 -32.43 8.33
CA PHE A 117 -13.89 -32.73 9.65
C PHE A 117 -15.37 -32.36 9.61
N ASN A 118 -16.25 -33.29 10.01
CA ASN A 118 -17.70 -33.05 10.09
C ASN A 118 -18.30 -32.46 8.79
N ASP A 119 -17.95 -33.04 7.64
CA ASP A 119 -18.32 -32.57 6.29
C ASP A 119 -17.82 -31.17 5.89
N LYS A 120 -16.86 -30.60 6.63
CA LYS A 120 -16.23 -29.32 6.29
C LYS A 120 -14.75 -29.49 5.97
N ILE A 121 -14.35 -28.90 4.85
CA ILE A 121 -12.96 -28.86 4.40
C ILE A 121 -12.25 -27.71 5.13
N VAL A 122 -11.21 -28.02 5.89
CA VAL A 122 -10.41 -27.03 6.62
C VAL A 122 -8.93 -27.16 6.28
N GLU A 123 -8.20 -26.05 6.40
CA GLU A 123 -6.76 -26.04 6.30
C GLU A 123 -6.14 -26.47 7.63
N LEU A 124 -5.24 -27.44 7.55
CA LEU A 124 -4.52 -28.04 8.66
C LEU A 124 -3.07 -27.60 8.57
N HIS A 125 -2.44 -27.51 9.73
CA HIS A 125 -1.00 -27.56 9.82
C HIS A 125 -0.59 -28.87 10.49
N SER A 126 0.14 -29.72 9.78
CA SER A 126 0.70 -30.95 10.29
C SER A 126 1.77 -30.65 11.34
N LEU A 127 1.77 -31.41 12.45
CA LEU A 127 2.90 -31.46 13.39
C LEU A 127 4.03 -32.39 12.89
N SER A 128 3.70 -33.30 11.97
CA SER A 128 4.65 -34.26 11.37
C SER A 128 5.09 -33.80 9.97
N GLU A 129 6.25 -34.27 9.52
CA GLU A 129 6.90 -33.81 8.29
C GLU A 129 6.16 -34.22 7.00
N LEU A 130 5.26 -35.21 7.06
CA LEU A 130 4.51 -35.68 5.90
C LEU A 130 3.23 -36.42 6.34
N LEU A 131 2.06 -35.97 5.87
CA LEU A 131 0.83 -36.79 5.87
C LEU A 131 0.38 -37.01 4.44
N ASP A 132 0.18 -38.27 4.06
CA ASP A 132 -0.43 -38.64 2.79
C ASP A 132 -1.96 -38.38 2.82
N PRO A 133 -2.60 -38.24 1.65
CA PRO A 133 -4.05 -38.12 1.56
C PRO A 133 -4.77 -39.41 2.03
N ASN A 134 -5.99 -39.25 2.54
CA ASN A 134 -6.87 -40.28 3.13
C ASN A 134 -6.33 -40.92 4.41
N ILE A 135 -5.65 -40.14 5.25
CA ILE A 135 -5.21 -40.55 6.58
C ILE A 135 -6.14 -39.95 7.64
N PRO A 136 -6.59 -40.74 8.64
CA PRO A 136 -7.33 -40.21 9.78
C PRO A 136 -6.42 -39.32 10.64
N VAL A 137 -6.85 -38.08 10.90
CA VAL A 137 -6.12 -37.08 11.68
C VAL A 137 -7.00 -36.52 12.80
N GLU A 138 -6.37 -36.05 13.87
CA GLU A 138 -7.04 -35.53 15.06
C GLU A 138 -6.61 -34.09 15.36
N ILE A 139 -7.55 -33.25 15.81
CA ILE A 139 -7.26 -31.86 16.18
C ILE A 139 -6.56 -31.82 17.54
N ILE A 140 -5.25 -31.55 17.53
CA ILE A 140 -4.43 -31.35 18.73
C ILE A 140 -4.44 -29.87 19.18
N LYS A 141 -4.63 -28.94 18.23
CA LYS A 141 -4.63 -27.49 18.47
C LYS A 141 -5.46 -26.74 17.43
N ILE A 142 -6.20 -25.73 17.88
CA ILE A 142 -6.99 -24.78 17.07
C ILE A 142 -6.29 -23.41 17.07
#